data_AF-A0A9E3Q5J3-F1
#
_entry.id   AF-A0A9E3Q5J3-F1
#
_cell.length_a   1.000
_cell.length_b   1.000
_cell.length_c   1.000
_cell.angle_alpha   90.00
_cell.angle_beta   90.00
_cell.angle_gamma   90.00
#
_symmetry.space_group_name_H-M   'P 1'
#
loop_
_entity.id
_entity.type
_entity.pdbx_description
1 polymer ?
#
loop_
_entity_poly.entity_id
_entity_poly.type
_entity_poly.pdbx_seq_one_letter_code
_entity_poly.pdbx_strand_id
1 'polypeptide(L)'
;MKRLLFRILRRPAKVASFPRWAVVLVAGSLAGTAVLSAAQSPAPPAVAETAATAVGRAPRIEFATPNYDFGRVGAGQVVKHDFVFTNTGNATLVLTEVRPGCGCTTSGTWDSEVEPGRTGRIPIQFNSGGFSGRTSKSISVRCNDPQRPSLFLQISADVWTPVTLQPASVYFNLTGESPTNQVRTVRLVSNLDGPLTLEEPETESAAFRTHLKTVQPGREYELEVTTVLPLPTSYVHAPITIKTSSPEVPVLTVPATAMVQPVVTVMPATLTLPANWVPGGVAPAVTLRNTGSQPLVLTDPTLNVEGATVQVNELQPGRLFRLMLQIPAGAALRPGERWEVKVKTSHPSYPEITVPVVQAPRPATTTTLRPPLRPVTPPPPPPGAPLGPTYR
;
A
#
# COMPACT_ATOMS: atom_id res chain seq x y z
N MET A 1 -52.41 -20.27 45.07
CA MET A 1 -51.84 -19.15 45.85
C MET A 1 -50.55 -18.73 45.14
N LYS A 2 -50.24 -17.52 44.68
CA LYS A 2 -50.90 -16.21 44.61
C LYS A 2 -50.38 -15.56 43.31
N ARG A 3 -51.28 -14.94 42.54
CA ARG A 3 -50.96 -13.98 41.47
C ARG A 3 -50.44 -12.70 42.13
N LEU A 4 -49.44 -12.03 41.55
CA LEU A 4 -49.20 -10.61 41.82
C LEU A 4 -49.11 -9.85 40.50
N LEU A 5 -50.21 -9.18 40.16
CA LEU A 5 -50.24 -8.01 39.29
C LEU A 5 -49.49 -6.87 39.99
N PHE A 6 -48.74 -6.06 39.24
CA PHE A 6 -48.62 -4.64 39.55
C PHE A 6 -48.75 -3.80 38.26
N ARG A 7 -49.76 -2.93 38.28
CA ARG A 7 -50.14 -1.99 37.24
C ARG A 7 -49.74 -0.59 37.70
N ILE A 8 -49.18 0.18 36.77
CA ILE A 8 -49.28 1.65 36.59
C ILE A 8 -48.53 2.54 37.58
N LEU A 9 -47.62 3.36 37.04
CA LEU A 9 -47.63 4.82 37.19
C LEU A 9 -46.91 5.48 36.00
N ARG A 10 -47.69 6.20 35.17
CA ARG A 10 -47.19 7.13 34.15
C ARG A 10 -46.63 8.37 34.85
N ARG A 11 -45.44 8.83 34.43
CA ARG A 11 -45.00 10.23 34.55
C ARG A 11 -44.30 10.63 33.25
N PRO A 12 -44.77 11.66 32.52
CA PRO A 12 -44.00 12.28 31.46
C PRO A 12 -43.18 13.44 32.04
N ALA A 13 -41.93 13.60 31.59
CA ALA A 13 -41.26 14.90 31.38
C ALA A 13 -39.74 14.72 31.26
N LYS A 14 -39.19 15.07 30.11
CA LYS A 14 -38.38 16.29 29.90
C LYS A 14 -37.75 16.23 28.51
N VAL A 15 -38.33 17.01 27.60
CA VAL A 15 -37.72 17.32 26.29
C VAL A 15 -36.60 18.31 26.57
N ALA A 16 -35.38 17.97 26.13
CA ALA A 16 -34.23 18.85 26.20
C ALA A 16 -34.37 19.98 25.16
N SER A 17 -34.46 21.20 25.66
CA SER A 17 -34.48 22.44 24.88
C SER A 17 -33.07 22.84 24.44
N PHE A 18 -32.86 22.99 23.13
CA PHE A 18 -31.67 23.65 22.56
C PHE A 18 -31.83 25.18 22.63
N PRO A 19 -30.78 25.97 22.94
CA PRO A 19 -30.89 27.42 22.97
C PRO A 19 -30.76 28.01 21.55
N ARG A 20 -31.76 28.83 21.18
CA ARG A 20 -31.74 29.72 20.02
C ARG A 20 -30.82 30.91 20.31
N TRP A 21 -29.88 31.20 19.40
CA TRP A 21 -29.12 32.44 19.42
C TRP A 21 -29.98 33.57 18.86
N ALA A 22 -30.17 34.62 19.65
CA ALA A 22 -30.91 35.82 19.31
C ALA A 22 -30.04 36.76 18.47
N VAL A 23 -30.50 37.14 17.28
CA VAL A 23 -29.95 38.25 16.50
C VAL A 23 -30.66 39.52 16.95
N VAL A 24 -29.90 40.42 17.57
CA VAL A 24 -30.34 41.78 17.92
C VAL A 24 -30.10 42.67 16.70
N LEU A 25 -31.18 43.22 16.14
CA LEU A 25 -31.16 44.32 15.18
C LEU A 25 -30.97 45.64 15.93
N VAL A 26 -29.86 46.33 15.69
CA VAL A 26 -29.70 47.76 16.02
C VAL A 26 -29.67 48.54 14.72
N ALA A 27 -30.68 49.37 14.51
CA ALA A 27 -30.72 50.40 13.48
C ALA A 27 -29.91 51.62 13.95
N GLY A 28 -29.06 52.14 13.08
CA GLY A 28 -28.31 53.37 13.31
C GLY A 28 -27.83 53.95 11.97
N SER A 29 -28.55 54.95 11.49
CA SER A 29 -28.23 55.74 10.30
C SER A 29 -27.11 56.74 10.60
N LEU A 30 -26.16 56.94 9.68
CA LEU A 30 -25.43 58.20 9.53
C LEU A 30 -24.85 58.29 8.11
N ALA A 31 -25.07 59.44 7.50
CA ALA A 31 -24.72 59.80 6.13
C ALA A 31 -23.19 59.98 5.95
N GLY A 32 -22.71 59.68 4.74
CA GLY A 32 -21.36 59.99 4.30
C GLY A 32 -21.23 59.75 2.79
N THR A 33 -21.22 60.84 2.01
CA THR A 33 -20.99 60.86 0.56
C THR A 33 -19.55 60.46 0.24
N ALA A 34 -19.38 59.41 -0.56
CA ALA A 34 -18.11 59.07 -1.20
C ALA A 34 -18.35 58.82 -2.69
N VAL A 35 -17.72 59.65 -3.52
CA VAL A 35 -17.74 59.60 -4.97
C VAL A 35 -16.91 58.39 -5.40
N LEU A 36 -17.54 57.33 -5.93
CA LEU A 36 -16.82 56.24 -6.58
C LEU A 36 -16.78 56.47 -8.10
N SER A 37 -15.57 56.70 -8.59
CA SER A 37 -15.18 56.63 -9.99
C SER A 37 -15.51 55.25 -10.57
N ALA A 38 -16.42 55.20 -11.54
CA ALA A 38 -16.68 54.01 -12.34
C ALA A 38 -15.57 53.86 -13.40
N ALA A 39 -14.59 53.00 -13.12
CA ALA A 39 -13.71 52.49 -14.17
C ALA A 39 -14.48 51.50 -15.03
N GLN A 40 -14.88 51.94 -16.22
CA GLN A 40 -15.41 51.09 -17.29
C GLN A 40 -14.27 50.21 -17.82
N SER A 41 -14.40 48.88 -17.69
CA SER A 41 -13.61 47.95 -18.52
C SER A 41 -14.14 48.02 -19.95
N PRO A 42 -13.27 48.19 -20.97
CA PRO A 42 -13.71 48.12 -22.36
C PRO A 42 -14.00 46.66 -22.74
N ALA A 43 -15.14 46.45 -23.39
CA ALA A 43 -15.47 45.18 -24.05
C ALA A 43 -14.45 44.89 -25.17
N PRO A 44 -14.02 43.63 -25.36
CA PRO A 44 -13.21 43.27 -26.52
C PRO A 44 -14.08 43.28 -27.80
N PRO A 45 -13.51 43.64 -28.96
CA PRO A 45 -14.27 43.78 -30.19
C PRO A 45 -14.70 42.41 -30.72
N ALA A 46 -15.97 42.35 -31.16
CA ALA A 46 -16.47 41.27 -31.98
C ALA A 46 -15.70 41.22 -33.29
N VAL A 47 -14.90 40.17 -33.48
CA VAL A 47 -14.46 39.74 -34.80
C VAL A 47 -15.25 38.49 -35.12
N ALA A 48 -16.27 38.67 -35.95
CA ALA A 48 -16.95 37.58 -36.64
C ALA A 48 -15.94 36.98 -37.62
N GLU A 49 -15.25 35.93 -37.19
CA GLU A 49 -14.46 35.10 -38.08
C GLU A 49 -15.36 33.94 -38.52
N THR A 50 -15.86 34.04 -39.75
CA THR A 50 -16.48 32.92 -40.47
C THR A 50 -15.41 31.86 -40.70
N ALA A 51 -15.16 31.02 -39.70
CA ALA A 51 -14.46 29.76 -39.89
C ALA A 51 -15.45 28.78 -40.50
N ALA A 52 -15.45 28.70 -41.84
CA ALA A 52 -15.97 27.53 -42.54
C ALA A 52 -15.24 26.30 -41.96
N THR A 53 -15.96 25.47 -41.22
CA THR A 53 -15.46 24.23 -40.65
C THR A 53 -15.03 23.33 -41.79
N ALA A 54 -13.74 23.33 -42.12
CA ALA A 54 -13.13 22.16 -42.73
C ALA A 54 -13.47 21.01 -41.79
N VAL A 55 -14.26 20.04 -42.26
CA VAL A 55 -14.53 18.81 -41.51
C VAL A 55 -13.20 18.08 -41.43
N GLY A 56 -12.40 18.44 -40.43
CA GLY A 56 -11.13 17.81 -40.14
C GLY A 56 -11.38 16.33 -39.98
N ARG A 57 -10.62 15.50 -40.70
CA ARG A 57 -10.68 14.06 -40.50
C ARG A 57 -10.27 13.77 -39.05
N ALA A 58 -11.18 13.26 -38.25
CA ALA A 58 -10.98 12.94 -36.86
C ALA A 58 -11.59 11.56 -36.56
N PRO A 59 -10.86 10.68 -35.85
CA PRO A 59 -11.44 9.43 -35.35
C PRO A 59 -12.42 9.75 -34.22
N ARG A 60 -13.43 8.89 -34.05
CA ARG A 60 -14.39 9.00 -32.94
C ARG A 60 -14.71 7.62 -32.42
N ILE A 61 -14.42 7.36 -31.15
CA ILE A 61 -14.75 6.08 -30.52
C ILE A 61 -16.14 6.13 -29.91
N GLU A 62 -16.92 5.06 -30.09
CA GLU A 62 -18.24 4.90 -29.51
C GLU A 62 -18.47 3.46 -29.06
N PHE A 63 -18.75 3.25 -27.78
CA PHE A 63 -19.07 1.93 -27.23
C PHE A 63 -20.57 1.72 -27.24
N ALA A 64 -21.02 0.51 -27.57
CA ALA A 64 -22.43 0.14 -27.42
C ALA A 64 -22.87 0.22 -25.95
N THR A 65 -22.05 -0.33 -25.05
CA THR A 65 -22.26 -0.25 -23.60
C THR A 65 -20.90 -0.15 -22.90
N PRO A 66 -20.58 0.97 -22.20
CA PRO A 66 -19.33 1.10 -21.46
C PRO A 66 -19.34 0.36 -20.11
N ASN A 67 -20.50 -0.17 -19.70
CA ASN A 67 -20.70 -0.84 -18.42
C ASN A 67 -21.27 -2.24 -18.66
N TYR A 68 -20.73 -3.24 -17.96
CA TYR A 68 -21.22 -4.61 -18.03
C TYR A 68 -21.36 -5.21 -16.62
N ASP A 69 -22.55 -5.71 -16.30
CA ASP A 69 -22.80 -6.44 -15.04
C ASP A 69 -22.85 -7.95 -15.34
N PHE A 70 -21.89 -8.70 -14.80
CA PHE A 70 -21.89 -10.16 -14.85
C PHE A 70 -23.03 -10.77 -14.01
N GLY A 71 -23.70 -9.96 -13.17
CA GLY A 71 -24.71 -10.46 -12.24
C GLY A 71 -24.06 -11.33 -11.18
N ARG A 72 -24.72 -12.43 -10.80
CA ARG A 72 -24.20 -13.34 -9.78
C ARG A 72 -23.11 -14.24 -10.37
N VAL A 73 -21.92 -14.22 -9.78
CA VAL A 73 -20.79 -15.09 -10.17
C VAL A 73 -20.30 -15.88 -8.96
N GLY A 74 -19.93 -17.14 -9.14
CA GLY A 74 -19.33 -17.92 -8.06
C GLY A 74 -17.93 -17.39 -7.72
N ALA A 75 -17.55 -17.41 -6.44
CA ALA A 75 -16.18 -17.08 -6.04
C ALA A 75 -15.16 -18.04 -6.69
N GLY A 76 -14.05 -17.49 -7.18
CA GLY A 76 -13.01 -18.24 -7.90
C GLY A 76 -13.32 -18.56 -9.37
N GLN A 77 -14.50 -18.19 -9.88
CA GLN A 77 -14.80 -18.30 -11.30
C GLN A 77 -14.09 -17.22 -12.11
N VAL A 78 -13.82 -17.54 -13.37
CA VAL A 78 -13.25 -16.61 -14.32
C VAL A 78 -14.27 -16.31 -15.41
N VAL A 79 -14.80 -15.10 -15.40
CA VAL A 79 -15.83 -14.64 -16.35
C VAL A 79 -15.23 -13.72 -17.41
N LYS A 80 -15.85 -13.69 -18.59
CA LYS A 80 -15.32 -12.96 -19.77
C LYS A 80 -16.39 -12.10 -20.41
N HIS A 81 -16.01 -10.92 -20.88
CA HIS A 81 -16.87 -10.03 -21.64
C HIS A 81 -16.08 -9.27 -22.70
N ASP A 82 -16.64 -9.13 -23.89
CA ASP A 82 -16.05 -8.36 -24.99
C ASP A 82 -16.75 -7.01 -25.09
N PHE A 83 -16.03 -5.94 -24.78
CA PHE A 83 -16.53 -4.59 -25.03
C PHE A 83 -16.40 -4.29 -26.51
N VAL A 84 -17.53 -4.09 -27.19
CA VAL A 84 -17.58 -3.73 -28.61
C VAL A 84 -17.65 -2.21 -28.76
N PHE A 85 -16.78 -1.66 -29.59
CA PHE A 85 -16.78 -0.25 -29.98
C PHE A 85 -16.82 -0.09 -31.49
N THR A 86 -17.26 1.08 -31.93
CA THR A 86 -17.34 1.48 -33.34
C THR A 86 -16.53 2.75 -33.53
N ASN A 87 -15.79 2.83 -34.63
CA ASN A 87 -15.23 4.10 -35.09
C ASN A 87 -16.29 4.87 -35.89
N THR A 88 -16.95 5.84 -35.26
CA THR A 88 -17.96 6.70 -35.92
C THR A 88 -17.36 7.96 -36.53
N GLY A 89 -16.03 8.06 -36.53
CA GLY A 89 -15.29 9.15 -37.15
C GLY A 89 -15.04 8.91 -38.65
N ASN A 90 -14.21 9.77 -39.24
CA ASN A 90 -13.82 9.75 -40.64
C ASN A 90 -12.29 9.63 -40.84
N ALA A 91 -11.58 9.18 -39.78
CA ALA A 91 -10.18 8.78 -39.80
C ALA A 91 -9.99 7.49 -38.98
N THR A 92 -8.90 6.75 -39.21
CA THR A 92 -8.57 5.52 -38.46
C THR A 92 -8.42 5.80 -36.96
N LEU A 93 -9.17 5.04 -36.16
CA LEU A 93 -9.12 5.09 -34.71
C LEU A 93 -8.03 4.14 -34.22
N VAL A 94 -7.14 4.63 -33.37
CA VAL A 94 -6.02 3.87 -32.80
C VAL A 94 -6.13 3.84 -31.28
N LEU A 95 -6.25 2.66 -30.70
CA LEU A 95 -6.21 2.42 -29.26
C LEU A 95 -4.76 2.18 -28.84
N THR A 96 -4.21 3.11 -28.06
CA THR A 96 -2.81 3.08 -27.63
C THR A 96 -2.61 2.29 -26.33
N GLU A 97 -3.63 2.21 -25.48
CA GLU A 97 -3.55 1.52 -24.19
C GLU A 97 -4.91 1.00 -23.76
N VAL A 98 -4.95 -0.25 -23.28
CA VAL A 98 -6.07 -0.82 -22.50
C VAL A 98 -5.49 -1.32 -21.20
N ARG A 99 -5.86 -0.70 -20.09
CA ARG A 99 -5.28 -0.95 -18.77
C ARG A 99 -6.35 -1.22 -17.72
N PRO A 100 -6.49 -2.48 -17.27
CA PRO A 100 -7.30 -2.79 -16.09
C PRO A 100 -6.74 -2.15 -14.82
N GLY A 101 -7.62 -1.73 -13.90
CA GLY A 101 -7.22 -1.09 -12.64
C GLY A 101 -6.64 -2.04 -11.57
N CYS A 102 -6.85 -3.36 -11.69
CA CYS A 102 -6.31 -4.40 -10.80
C CYS A 102 -5.75 -5.57 -11.61
N GLY A 103 -4.81 -6.33 -11.03
CA GLY A 103 -4.35 -7.60 -11.63
C GLY A 103 -5.38 -8.73 -11.63
N CYS A 104 -6.56 -8.51 -11.03
CA CYS A 104 -7.69 -9.42 -11.05
C CYS A 104 -8.52 -9.35 -12.35
N THR A 105 -8.22 -8.37 -13.19
CA THR A 105 -8.86 -8.16 -14.49
C THR A 105 -7.76 -8.09 -15.54
N THR A 106 -7.92 -8.85 -16.62
CA THR A 106 -6.95 -8.92 -17.72
C THR A 106 -7.63 -8.51 -19.01
N SER A 107 -6.95 -7.71 -19.83
CA SER A 107 -7.33 -7.47 -21.21
C SER A 107 -6.60 -8.49 -22.11
N GLY A 108 -7.35 -9.21 -22.95
CA GLY A 108 -6.76 -10.03 -24.02
C GLY A 108 -6.29 -9.17 -25.20
N THR A 109 -5.92 -9.79 -26.32
CA THR A 109 -5.61 -9.04 -27.56
C THR A 109 -6.84 -8.27 -28.02
N TRP A 110 -6.73 -6.94 -28.10
CA TRP A 110 -7.79 -6.05 -28.57
C TRP A 110 -7.51 -5.53 -29.98
N ASP A 111 -8.55 -5.09 -30.67
CA ASP A 111 -8.41 -4.42 -31.96
C ASP A 111 -7.82 -3.01 -31.75
N SER A 112 -6.54 -2.85 -32.09
CA SER A 112 -5.77 -1.63 -31.84
C SER A 112 -5.94 -0.56 -32.91
N GLU A 113 -6.30 -0.93 -34.14
CA GLU A 113 -6.58 -0.03 -35.25
C GLU A 113 -7.93 -0.38 -35.88
N VAL A 114 -8.83 0.61 -35.98
CA VAL A 114 -10.19 0.41 -36.49
C VAL A 114 -10.53 1.49 -37.51
N GLU A 115 -10.78 1.06 -38.74
CA GLU A 115 -11.15 1.94 -39.85
C GLU A 115 -12.53 2.62 -39.64
N PRO A 116 -12.78 3.79 -40.27
CA PRO A 116 -14.08 4.47 -40.21
C PRO A 116 -15.26 3.55 -40.52
N GLY A 117 -16.28 3.58 -39.67
CA GLY A 117 -17.49 2.76 -39.78
C GLY A 117 -17.31 1.29 -39.40
N ARG A 118 -16.11 0.86 -39.00
CA ARG A 118 -15.85 -0.51 -38.53
C ARG A 118 -15.97 -0.62 -37.01
N THR A 119 -16.18 -1.85 -36.55
CA THR A 119 -16.23 -2.21 -35.14
C THR A 119 -14.97 -2.93 -34.70
N GLY A 120 -14.55 -2.68 -33.47
CA GLY A 120 -13.48 -3.37 -32.78
C GLY A 120 -13.94 -3.92 -31.43
N ARG A 121 -13.10 -4.76 -30.83
CA ARG A 121 -13.39 -5.47 -29.58
C ARG A 121 -12.25 -5.34 -28.58
N ILE A 122 -12.64 -5.27 -27.31
CA ILE A 122 -11.72 -5.31 -26.17
C ILE A 122 -12.15 -6.48 -25.27
N PRO A 123 -11.51 -7.65 -25.36
CA PRO A 123 -11.83 -8.80 -24.52
C PRO A 123 -11.32 -8.58 -23.10
N ILE A 124 -12.21 -8.68 -22.12
CA ILE A 124 -11.93 -8.54 -20.69
C ILE A 124 -12.23 -9.85 -19.98
N GLN A 125 -11.29 -10.25 -19.12
CA GLN A 125 -11.42 -11.41 -18.24
C GLN A 125 -11.35 -10.94 -16.79
N PHE A 126 -12.29 -11.38 -15.95
CA PHE A 126 -12.31 -11.09 -14.52
C PHE A 126 -12.22 -12.39 -13.72
N ASN A 127 -11.21 -12.49 -12.85
CA ASN A 127 -11.07 -13.57 -11.88
C ASN A 127 -11.70 -13.13 -10.55
N SER A 128 -12.79 -13.80 -10.15
CA SER A 128 -13.51 -13.50 -8.90
C SER A 128 -12.84 -14.12 -7.66
N GLY A 129 -11.69 -14.76 -7.81
CA GLY A 129 -10.90 -15.30 -6.70
C GLY A 129 -10.54 -14.23 -5.67
N GLY A 130 -10.83 -14.51 -4.40
CA GLY A 130 -10.57 -13.59 -3.28
C GLY A 130 -11.58 -12.44 -3.13
N PHE A 131 -12.65 -12.42 -3.93
CA PHE A 131 -13.74 -11.45 -3.80
C PHE A 131 -15.00 -12.11 -3.20
N SER A 132 -15.83 -11.30 -2.54
CA SER A 132 -17.17 -11.67 -2.09
C SER A 132 -18.09 -10.44 -2.15
N GLY A 133 -19.38 -10.67 -2.42
CA GLY A 133 -20.39 -9.63 -2.58
C GLY A 133 -20.19 -8.73 -3.82
N ARG A 134 -20.87 -7.58 -3.81
CA ARG A 134 -20.85 -6.61 -4.92
C ARG A 134 -19.45 -6.06 -5.14
N THR A 135 -18.90 -6.34 -6.32
CA THR A 135 -17.58 -5.91 -6.75
C THR A 135 -17.69 -5.14 -8.07
N SER A 136 -16.93 -4.06 -8.22
CA SER A 136 -16.82 -3.35 -9.49
C SER A 136 -15.37 -3.03 -9.82
N LYS A 137 -15.01 -3.11 -11.11
CA LYS A 137 -13.68 -2.83 -11.64
C LYS A 137 -13.78 -1.88 -12.82
N SER A 138 -12.74 -1.06 -12.97
CA SER A 138 -12.61 -0.13 -14.07
C SER A 138 -11.44 -0.53 -14.97
N ILE A 139 -11.61 -0.30 -16.27
CA ILE A 139 -10.60 -0.49 -17.31
C ILE A 139 -10.43 0.85 -18.00
N SER A 140 -9.20 1.38 -18.01
CA SER A 140 -8.85 2.61 -18.73
C SER A 140 -8.53 2.27 -20.18
N VAL A 141 -9.09 3.02 -21.12
CA VAL A 141 -8.79 2.92 -22.56
C VAL A 141 -8.32 4.27 -23.05
N ARG A 142 -7.16 4.31 -23.71
CA ARG A 142 -6.62 5.52 -24.35
C ARG A 142 -6.58 5.35 -25.86
N CYS A 143 -6.93 6.42 -26.57
CA CYS A 143 -6.97 6.42 -28.03
C CYS A 143 -6.68 7.81 -28.61
N ASN A 144 -6.63 7.89 -29.94
CA ASN A 144 -6.41 9.13 -30.69
C ASN A 144 -7.70 9.93 -31.01
N ASP A 145 -8.85 9.60 -30.38
CA ASP A 145 -10.06 10.42 -30.46
C ASP A 145 -9.79 11.78 -29.78
N PRO A 146 -9.84 12.91 -30.50
CA PRO A 146 -9.51 14.22 -29.95
C PRO A 146 -10.54 14.73 -28.93
N GLN A 147 -11.77 14.21 -28.97
CA GLN A 147 -12.82 14.56 -28.01
C GLN A 147 -12.80 13.64 -26.79
N ARG A 148 -12.39 12.37 -26.96
CA ARG A 148 -12.33 11.36 -25.89
C ARG A 148 -10.99 10.60 -25.89
N PRO A 149 -9.86 11.28 -25.60
CA PRO A 149 -8.54 10.65 -25.66
C PRO A 149 -8.33 9.59 -24.58
N SER A 150 -9.15 9.61 -23.52
CA SER A 150 -9.19 8.60 -22.47
C SER A 150 -10.63 8.37 -22.03
N LEU A 151 -10.99 7.11 -21.81
CA LEU A 151 -12.31 6.70 -21.32
C LEU A 151 -12.17 5.50 -20.37
N PHE A 152 -13.22 5.28 -19.58
CA PHE A 152 -13.28 4.17 -18.63
C PHE A 152 -14.42 3.23 -19.01
N LEU A 153 -14.11 1.94 -19.04
CA LEU A 153 -15.08 0.86 -19.07
C LEU A 153 -15.25 0.32 -17.65
N GLN A 154 -16.44 -0.17 -17.33
CA GLN A 154 -16.75 -0.68 -16.01
C GLN A 154 -17.33 -2.09 -16.11
N ILE A 155 -16.82 -2.98 -15.29
CA ILE A 155 -17.45 -4.27 -15.04
C ILE A 155 -17.94 -4.33 -13.59
N SER A 156 -19.04 -5.02 -13.35
CA SER A 156 -19.49 -5.37 -12.01
C SER A 156 -19.91 -6.83 -11.93
N ALA A 157 -19.89 -7.37 -10.71
CA ALA A 157 -20.42 -8.68 -10.40
C ALA A 157 -20.85 -8.71 -8.93
N ASP A 158 -21.84 -9.54 -8.62
CA ASP A 158 -22.15 -9.98 -7.25
C ASP A 158 -21.49 -11.34 -7.02
N VAL A 159 -20.34 -11.34 -6.33
CA VAL A 159 -19.56 -12.56 -6.11
C VAL A 159 -20.18 -13.36 -4.97
N TRP A 160 -20.86 -14.44 -5.34
CA TRP A 160 -21.55 -15.32 -4.42
C TRP A 160 -20.61 -16.40 -3.87
N THR A 161 -20.55 -16.48 -2.54
CA THR A 161 -19.82 -17.49 -1.79
C THR A 161 -20.81 -18.36 -1.02
N PRO A 162 -20.82 -19.70 -1.19
CA PRO A 162 -21.76 -20.57 -0.47
C PRO A 162 -21.64 -20.45 1.05
N VAL A 163 -20.42 -20.24 1.55
CA VAL A 163 -20.14 -19.94 2.95
C VAL A 163 -19.22 -18.74 3.03
N THR A 164 -19.60 -17.74 3.82
CA THR A 164 -18.81 -16.52 4.04
C THR A 164 -18.05 -16.61 5.34
N LEU A 165 -16.75 -16.31 5.30
CA LEU A 165 -15.87 -16.26 6.47
C LEU A 165 -15.56 -14.79 6.81
N GLN A 166 -15.81 -14.39 8.05
CA GLN A 166 -15.55 -13.03 8.52
C GLN A 166 -14.85 -13.03 9.88
N PRO A 167 -13.55 -12.65 9.96
CA PRO A 167 -12.64 -12.41 8.85
C PRO A 167 -12.31 -13.69 8.05
N ALA A 168 -11.75 -13.55 6.85
CA ALA A 168 -11.39 -14.69 5.98
C ALA A 168 -10.20 -15.54 6.50
N SER A 169 -9.46 -15.03 7.48
CA SER A 169 -8.35 -15.72 8.13
C SER A 169 -8.19 -15.24 9.56
N VAL A 170 -7.51 -16.05 10.38
CA VAL A 170 -7.15 -15.70 11.75
C VAL A 170 -5.68 -15.35 11.83
N TYR A 171 -5.38 -14.18 12.41
CA TYR A 171 -4.02 -13.74 12.64
C TYR A 171 -3.80 -13.39 14.11
N PHE A 172 -2.76 -14.00 14.70
CA PHE A 172 -2.26 -13.69 16.03
C PHE A 172 -0.90 -13.03 15.90
N ASN A 173 -0.84 -11.77 16.31
CA ASN A 173 0.43 -11.08 16.51
C ASN A 173 0.76 -11.11 18.00
N LEU A 174 1.59 -12.08 18.39
CA LEU A 174 2.01 -12.30 19.75
C LEU A 174 3.32 -11.56 20.01
N THR A 175 3.54 -11.17 21.25
CA THR A 175 4.82 -10.71 21.77
C THR A 175 5.25 -11.67 22.88
N GLY A 176 6.50 -11.61 23.33
CA GLY A 176 6.97 -12.42 24.47
C GLY A 176 6.17 -12.22 25.76
N GLU A 177 5.40 -11.13 25.86
CA GLU A 177 4.52 -10.80 27.00
C GLU A 177 3.03 -11.09 26.71
N SER A 178 2.69 -11.61 25.53
CA SER A 178 1.28 -11.82 25.18
C SER A 178 0.64 -12.91 26.04
N PRO A 179 -0.63 -12.73 26.44
CA PRO A 179 -1.35 -13.74 27.20
C PRO A 179 -1.44 -15.04 26.39
N THR A 180 -1.24 -16.17 27.08
CA THR A 180 -1.19 -17.53 26.50
C THR A 180 -2.52 -18.03 25.94
N ASN A 181 -3.58 -17.24 26.06
CA ASN A 181 -4.97 -17.58 25.80
C ASN A 181 -5.68 -16.51 24.96
N GLN A 182 -4.97 -15.87 24.02
CA GLN A 182 -5.64 -14.99 23.05
C GLN A 182 -6.61 -15.81 22.20
N VAL A 183 -7.87 -15.37 22.17
CA VAL A 183 -8.92 -15.94 21.32
C VAL A 183 -9.21 -14.98 20.16
N ARG A 184 -9.41 -15.56 18.97
CA ARG A 184 -9.90 -14.87 17.78
C ARG A 184 -11.09 -15.64 17.24
N THR A 185 -12.14 -14.92 16.91
CA THR A 185 -13.38 -15.51 16.42
C THR A 185 -13.54 -15.23 14.93
N VAL A 186 -13.87 -16.27 14.18
CA VAL A 186 -14.31 -16.18 12.79
C VAL A 186 -15.78 -16.51 12.75
N ARG A 187 -16.57 -15.61 12.17
CA ARG A 187 -17.98 -15.86 11.88
C ARG A 187 -18.11 -16.57 10.53
N LEU A 188 -18.85 -17.66 10.50
CA LEU A 188 -19.18 -18.43 9.32
C LEU A 188 -20.67 -18.29 9.05
N VAL A 189 -21.02 -17.84 7.84
CA VAL A 189 -22.42 -17.63 7.42
C VAL A 189 -22.70 -18.48 6.18
N SER A 190 -23.67 -19.39 6.29
CA SER A 190 -24.16 -20.20 5.17
C SER A 190 -25.14 -19.39 4.33
N ASN A 191 -24.78 -19.17 3.07
CA ASN A 191 -25.59 -18.55 2.03
C ASN A 191 -26.29 -19.58 1.13
N LEU A 192 -26.23 -20.86 1.50
CA LEU A 192 -26.90 -21.96 0.80
C LEU A 192 -28.43 -21.89 1.02
N ASP A 193 -29.18 -22.49 0.10
CA ASP A 193 -30.65 -22.57 0.22
C ASP A 193 -31.06 -23.56 1.34
N GLY A 194 -30.26 -24.60 1.57
CA GLY A 194 -30.47 -25.61 2.61
C GLY A 194 -29.65 -25.39 3.89
N PRO A 195 -29.96 -26.14 4.97
CA PRO A 195 -29.18 -26.08 6.20
C PRO A 195 -27.79 -26.67 5.98
N LEU A 196 -26.77 -25.95 6.42
CA LEU A 196 -25.38 -26.44 6.44
C LEU A 196 -25.10 -27.09 7.80
N THR A 197 -24.49 -28.27 7.84
CA THR A 197 -23.93 -28.82 9.08
C THR A 197 -22.42 -28.85 8.97
N LEU A 198 -21.76 -28.50 10.08
CA LEU A 198 -20.30 -28.45 10.19
C LEU A 198 -19.85 -29.52 11.18
N GLU A 199 -18.83 -30.28 10.82
CA GLU A 199 -18.13 -31.18 11.74
C GLU A 199 -17.18 -30.39 12.66
N GLU A 200 -16.56 -31.07 13.62
CA GLU A 200 -15.57 -30.43 14.48
C GLU A 200 -14.35 -29.94 13.68
N PRO A 201 -13.83 -28.74 13.96
CA PRO A 201 -12.67 -28.18 13.28
C PRO A 201 -11.39 -28.96 13.61
N GLU A 202 -10.72 -29.46 12.56
CA GLU A 202 -9.44 -30.17 12.65
C GLU A 202 -8.28 -29.22 12.26
N THR A 203 -7.10 -29.41 12.88
CA THR A 203 -5.87 -28.74 12.48
C THR A 203 -4.66 -29.64 12.75
N GLU A 204 -3.68 -29.60 11.86
CA GLU A 204 -2.46 -30.41 11.99
C GLU A 204 -1.45 -29.82 12.98
N SER A 205 -1.65 -28.57 13.41
CA SER A 205 -0.71 -27.86 14.27
C SER A 205 -1.14 -27.86 15.73
N ALA A 206 -0.26 -28.31 16.62
CA ALA A 206 -0.44 -28.19 18.07
C ALA A 206 -0.43 -26.73 18.58
N ALA A 207 -0.09 -25.76 17.73
CA ALA A 207 -0.08 -24.34 18.05
C ALA A 207 -1.47 -23.72 18.22
N PHE A 208 -2.52 -24.38 17.71
CA PHE A 208 -3.88 -23.84 17.71
C PHE A 208 -4.84 -24.82 18.36
N ARG A 209 -5.74 -24.28 19.20
CA ARG A 209 -6.92 -24.96 19.70
C ARG A 209 -8.15 -24.31 19.09
N THR A 210 -9.09 -25.11 18.66
CA THR A 210 -10.31 -24.66 18.00
C THR A 210 -11.54 -25.03 18.81
N HIS A 211 -12.56 -24.19 18.76
CA HIS A 211 -13.88 -24.48 19.31
C HIS A 211 -14.93 -23.91 18.36
N LEU A 212 -15.87 -24.75 17.93
CA LEU A 212 -16.94 -24.36 17.04
C LEU A 212 -18.24 -24.22 17.83
N LYS A 213 -18.84 -23.04 17.73
CA LYS A 213 -20.11 -22.71 18.37
C LYS A 213 -21.18 -22.48 17.31
N THR A 214 -22.30 -23.17 17.46
CA THR A 214 -23.48 -22.94 16.62
C THR A 214 -24.26 -21.75 17.16
N VAL A 215 -24.37 -20.68 16.35
CA VAL A 215 -25.16 -19.49 16.69
C VAL A 215 -26.59 -19.64 16.19
N GLN A 216 -26.74 -20.02 14.92
CA GLN A 216 -28.02 -20.34 14.31
C GLN A 216 -27.88 -21.67 13.54
N PRO A 217 -28.57 -22.74 13.97
CA PRO A 217 -28.47 -24.04 13.31
C PRO A 217 -28.74 -23.95 11.82
N GLY A 218 -27.83 -24.49 11.01
CA GLY A 218 -27.94 -24.49 9.55
C GLY A 218 -27.49 -23.20 8.85
N ARG A 219 -27.24 -22.11 9.60
CA ARG A 219 -27.05 -20.76 9.04
C ARG A 219 -25.81 -20.04 9.54
N GLU A 220 -25.57 -19.98 10.85
CA GLU A 220 -24.50 -19.16 11.43
C GLU A 220 -23.71 -19.90 12.51
N TYR A 221 -22.38 -19.78 12.42
CA TYR A 221 -21.44 -20.41 13.34
C TYR A 221 -20.33 -19.43 13.72
N GLU A 222 -19.76 -19.63 14.89
CA GLU A 222 -18.58 -18.93 15.39
C GLU A 222 -17.47 -19.96 15.62
N LEU A 223 -16.38 -19.83 14.87
CA LEU A 223 -15.15 -20.58 15.12
C LEU A 223 -14.25 -19.73 16.01
N GLU A 224 -14.07 -20.16 17.25
CA GLU A 224 -13.09 -19.61 18.17
C GLU A 224 -11.76 -20.35 17.99
N VAL A 225 -10.71 -19.59 17.71
CA VAL A 225 -9.34 -20.08 17.59
C VAL A 225 -8.53 -19.50 18.74
N THR A 226 -7.78 -20.34 19.43
CA THR A 226 -6.91 -19.97 20.55
C THR A 226 -5.50 -20.43 20.25
N THR A 227 -4.50 -19.59 20.50
CA THR A 227 -3.10 -20.00 20.42
C THR A 227 -2.68 -20.79 21.65
N VAL A 228 -1.90 -21.85 21.46
CA VAL A 228 -1.33 -22.67 22.54
C VAL A 228 0.18 -22.39 22.63
N LEU A 229 0.64 -21.93 23.80
CA LEU A 229 2.06 -21.67 24.08
C LEU A 229 2.72 -22.87 24.81
N PRO A 230 4.04 -23.09 24.61
CA PRO A 230 4.94 -22.35 23.72
C PRO A 230 4.69 -22.70 22.24
N LEU A 231 4.76 -21.70 21.36
CA LEU A 231 4.71 -21.96 19.92
C LEU A 231 5.99 -22.69 19.49
N PRO A 232 5.90 -23.65 18.54
CA PRO A 232 7.06 -24.41 18.06
C PRO A 232 8.10 -23.53 17.35
N THR A 233 7.65 -22.45 16.71
CA THR A 233 8.48 -21.48 15.98
C THR A 233 7.94 -20.06 16.20
N SER A 234 8.76 -19.05 15.89
CA SER A 234 8.32 -17.64 15.93
C SER A 234 7.30 -17.28 14.85
N TYR A 235 7.09 -18.17 13.87
CA TYR A 235 6.08 -18.01 12.83
C TYR A 235 5.45 -19.39 12.55
N VAL A 236 4.16 -19.50 12.80
CA VAL A 236 3.36 -20.70 12.54
C VAL A 236 2.22 -20.33 11.61
N HIS A 237 2.09 -21.07 10.52
CA HIS A 237 0.95 -20.99 9.62
C HIS A 237 0.36 -22.39 9.47
N ALA A 238 -0.90 -22.56 9.83
CA ALA A 238 -1.61 -23.83 9.71
C ALA A 238 -3.06 -23.60 9.30
N PRO A 239 -3.61 -24.38 8.35
CA PRO A 239 -5.02 -24.36 8.06
C PRO A 239 -5.83 -25.00 9.20
N ILE A 240 -7.02 -24.48 9.44
CA ILE A 240 -8.08 -25.14 10.20
C ILE A 240 -9.12 -25.63 9.18
N THR A 241 -9.37 -26.93 9.14
CA THR A 241 -10.29 -27.56 8.19
C THR A 241 -11.56 -28.00 8.88
N ILE A 242 -12.70 -27.71 8.26
CA ILE A 242 -14.03 -28.07 8.76
C ILE A 242 -14.76 -28.79 7.63
N LYS A 243 -15.09 -30.07 7.82
CA LYS A 243 -15.93 -30.80 6.86
C LYS A 243 -17.37 -30.30 6.94
N THR A 244 -18.05 -30.24 5.81
CA THR A 244 -19.43 -29.78 5.73
C THR A 244 -20.32 -30.78 5.01
N SER A 245 -21.63 -30.68 5.26
CA SER A 245 -22.63 -31.47 4.53
C SER A 245 -22.89 -31.00 3.09
N SER A 246 -22.34 -29.86 2.66
CA SER A 246 -22.58 -29.33 1.32
C SER A 246 -21.66 -29.97 0.27
N PRO A 247 -22.20 -30.51 -0.83
CA PRO A 247 -21.37 -31.01 -1.93
C PRO A 247 -20.63 -29.89 -2.68
N GLU A 248 -21.12 -28.65 -2.61
CA GLU A 248 -20.46 -27.48 -3.23
C GLU A 248 -19.23 -27.04 -2.44
N VAL A 249 -19.26 -27.23 -1.11
CA VAL A 249 -18.16 -26.85 -0.21
C VAL A 249 -17.91 -27.98 0.79
N PRO A 250 -17.37 -29.12 0.34
CA PRO A 250 -17.22 -30.30 1.20
C PRO A 250 -16.24 -30.06 2.36
N VAL A 251 -15.26 -29.17 2.16
CA VAL A 251 -14.28 -28.78 3.17
C VAL A 251 -14.14 -27.25 3.17
N LEU A 252 -14.37 -26.64 4.32
CA LEU A 252 -14.04 -25.25 4.60
C LEU A 252 -12.64 -25.16 5.19
N THR A 253 -11.85 -24.20 4.72
CA THR A 253 -10.51 -23.94 5.25
C THR A 253 -10.43 -22.52 5.77
N VAL A 254 -10.09 -22.39 7.05
CA VAL A 254 -9.81 -21.11 7.71
C VAL A 254 -8.30 -21.04 7.98
N PRO A 255 -7.55 -20.23 7.24
CA PRO A 255 -6.11 -20.08 7.48
C PRO A 255 -5.88 -19.43 8.85
N ALA A 256 -5.05 -20.05 9.70
CA ALA A 256 -4.62 -19.50 10.97
C ALA A 256 -3.11 -19.25 10.95
N THR A 257 -2.71 -18.05 11.36
CA THR A 257 -1.31 -17.66 11.46
C THR A 257 -1.04 -17.08 12.83
N ALA A 258 0.05 -17.51 13.46
CA ALA A 258 0.57 -16.91 14.67
C ALA A 258 2.03 -16.51 14.46
N MET A 259 2.32 -15.26 14.77
CA MET A 259 3.67 -14.70 14.70
C MET A 259 4.05 -14.18 16.08
N VAL A 260 5.22 -14.58 16.57
CA VAL A 260 5.83 -14.04 17.79
C VAL A 260 6.83 -12.96 17.39
N GLN A 261 6.48 -11.72 17.68
CA GLN A 261 7.35 -10.57 17.53
C GLN A 261 8.22 -10.40 18.78
N PRO A 262 9.52 -10.11 18.63
CA PRO A 262 10.35 -9.66 19.74
C PRO A 262 9.76 -8.38 20.34
N VAL A 263 9.78 -8.29 21.67
CA VAL A 263 9.29 -7.11 22.39
C VAL A 263 10.08 -5.86 21.99
N VAL A 264 11.40 -6.01 21.82
CA VAL A 264 12.27 -4.97 21.27
C VAL A 264 12.83 -5.44 19.93
N THR A 265 12.56 -4.67 18.89
CA THR A 265 13.01 -4.95 17.51
C THR A 265 13.94 -3.84 17.03
N VAL A 266 15.06 -4.23 16.42
CA VAL A 266 16.10 -3.33 15.91
C VAL A 266 16.13 -3.39 14.38
N MET A 267 16.04 -2.24 13.71
CA MET A 267 16.00 -2.13 12.25
C MET A 267 16.92 -1.00 11.75
N PRO A 268 17.93 -1.28 10.91
CA PRO A 268 18.39 -2.62 10.53
C PRO A 268 19.10 -3.32 11.70
N ALA A 269 19.16 -4.66 11.68
CA ALA A 269 19.87 -5.45 12.69
C ALA A 269 21.41 -5.30 12.62
N THR A 270 21.92 -4.91 11.45
CA THR A 270 23.31 -4.51 11.20
C THR A 270 23.29 -3.16 10.48
N LEU A 271 24.05 -2.20 10.99
CA LEU A 271 24.18 -0.89 10.36
C LEU A 271 25.26 -0.94 9.28
N THR A 272 24.85 -0.91 8.01
CA THR A 272 25.79 -0.91 6.88
C THR A 272 26.07 0.51 6.40
N LEU A 273 27.30 0.96 6.56
CA LEU A 273 27.80 2.21 5.99
C LEU A 273 28.07 2.02 4.48
N PRO A 274 27.71 3.00 3.63
CA PRO A 274 28.05 2.99 2.21
C PRO A 274 29.56 2.85 1.96
N ALA A 275 29.94 2.26 0.82
CA ALA A 275 31.34 2.07 0.45
C ALA A 275 32.10 3.40 0.31
N ASN A 276 31.41 4.45 -0.17
CA ASN A 276 31.90 5.81 -0.30
C ASN A 276 31.67 6.67 0.95
N TRP A 277 31.20 6.09 2.06
CA TRP A 277 30.98 6.83 3.29
C TRP A 277 32.31 7.36 3.82
N VAL A 278 32.35 8.66 4.10
CA VAL A 278 33.50 9.36 4.69
C VAL A 278 33.16 9.82 6.11
N PRO A 279 34.16 9.88 6.99
CA PRO A 279 33.91 10.28 8.37
C PRO A 279 33.46 11.76 8.42
N GLY A 280 32.48 12.08 9.27
CA GLY A 280 31.74 13.36 9.22
C GLY A 280 30.55 13.40 8.24
N GLY A 281 30.37 12.37 7.40
CA GLY A 281 29.18 12.21 6.56
C GLY A 281 27.96 11.71 7.34
N VAL A 282 26.76 11.85 6.77
CA VAL A 282 25.52 11.36 7.39
C VAL A 282 25.53 9.84 7.45
N ALA A 283 25.69 9.28 8.65
CA ALA A 283 25.54 7.85 8.86
C ALA A 283 24.05 7.44 8.78
N PRO A 284 23.73 6.22 8.30
CA PRO A 284 22.38 5.71 8.39
C PRO A 284 21.95 5.58 9.86
N ALA A 285 20.67 5.75 10.13
CA ALA A 285 20.14 5.68 11.48
C ALA A 285 19.68 4.25 11.81
N VAL A 286 19.77 3.88 13.09
CA VAL A 286 19.19 2.64 13.62
C VAL A 286 17.84 2.96 14.25
N THR A 287 16.81 2.19 13.93
CA THR A 287 15.49 2.32 14.53
C THR A 287 15.26 1.20 15.54
N LEU A 288 14.86 1.57 16.75
CA LEU A 288 14.42 0.63 17.79
C LEU A 288 12.92 0.78 17.99
N ARG A 289 12.19 -0.33 17.93
CA ARG A 289 10.75 -0.36 18.15
C ARG A 289 10.43 -1.27 19.33
N ASN A 290 9.61 -0.76 20.24
CA ASN A 290 9.07 -1.49 21.38
C ASN A 290 7.58 -1.80 21.18
N THR A 291 7.25 -3.09 21.19
CA THR A 291 5.87 -3.62 21.07
C THR A 291 5.34 -4.19 22.39
N GLY A 292 6.14 -4.15 23.46
CA GLY A 292 5.77 -4.66 24.79
C GLY A 292 4.68 -3.86 25.48
N SER A 293 4.25 -4.27 26.66
CA SER A 293 3.22 -3.54 27.40
C SER A 293 3.74 -2.22 27.98
N GLN A 294 4.96 -2.22 28.51
CA GLN A 294 5.59 -1.10 29.21
C GLN A 294 6.40 -0.19 28.27
N PRO A 295 6.50 1.12 28.56
CA PRO A 295 7.39 2.02 27.83
C PRO A 295 8.86 1.62 28.04
N LEU A 296 9.62 1.59 26.95
CA LEU A 296 11.05 1.31 26.98
C LEU A 296 11.81 2.60 27.29
N VAL A 297 12.83 2.53 28.15
CA VAL A 297 13.76 3.65 28.39
C VAL A 297 15.12 3.22 27.87
N LEU A 298 15.75 4.08 27.06
CA LEU A 298 17.09 3.86 26.52
C LEU A 298 18.10 4.72 27.29
N THR A 299 19.21 4.11 27.70
CA THR A 299 20.28 4.77 28.46
C THR A 299 21.65 4.35 27.94
N ASP A 300 22.68 5.15 28.25
CA ASP A 300 24.07 4.91 27.88
C ASP A 300 24.31 4.54 26.40
N PRO A 301 23.75 5.29 25.42
CA PRO A 301 24.01 5.00 24.01
C PRO A 301 25.48 5.30 23.69
N THR A 302 26.21 4.29 23.26
CA THR A 302 27.65 4.36 22.98
C THR A 302 27.97 3.76 21.62
N LEU A 303 29.00 4.30 20.98
CA LEU A 303 29.66 3.68 19.84
C LEU A 303 31.10 3.43 20.26
N ASN A 304 31.63 2.23 20.01
CA ASN A 304 33.00 1.83 20.35
C ASN A 304 34.06 2.45 19.41
N VAL A 305 33.91 3.74 19.10
CA VAL A 305 34.79 4.53 18.25
C VAL A 305 35.16 5.79 19.02
N GLU A 306 36.46 6.07 19.12
CA GLU A 306 36.95 7.24 19.83
C GLU A 306 36.39 8.55 19.23
N GLY A 307 35.82 9.40 20.09
CA GLY A 307 35.21 10.67 19.70
C GLY A 307 33.86 10.57 18.99
N ALA A 308 33.28 9.38 18.85
CA ALA A 308 31.94 9.22 18.31
C ALA A 308 30.85 9.38 19.37
N THR A 309 29.70 9.90 18.96
CA THR A 309 28.52 10.05 19.82
C THR A 309 27.30 9.40 19.17
N VAL A 310 26.36 8.96 20.00
CA VAL A 310 25.09 8.37 19.56
C VAL A 310 23.97 9.19 20.16
N GLN A 311 23.23 9.90 19.31
CA GLN A 311 22.06 10.67 19.72
C GLN A 311 20.82 9.78 19.61
N VAL A 312 20.03 9.71 20.68
CA VAL A 312 18.76 8.99 20.69
C VAL A 312 17.64 10.00 20.48
N ASN A 313 16.91 9.88 19.36
CA ASN A 313 15.70 10.64 19.12
C ASN A 313 14.48 9.75 19.38
N GLU A 314 13.67 10.12 20.35
CA GLU A 314 12.43 9.43 20.68
C GLU A 314 11.29 9.97 19.82
N LEU A 315 10.94 9.23 18.77
CA LEU A 315 9.89 9.61 17.82
C LEU A 315 8.48 9.35 18.39
N GLN A 316 8.36 8.31 19.21
CA GLN A 316 7.16 8.00 19.96
C GLN A 316 7.56 7.59 21.38
N PRO A 317 7.06 8.28 22.43
CA PRO A 317 7.46 8.02 23.80
C PRO A 317 7.36 6.55 24.21
N GLY A 318 8.47 5.94 24.59
CA GLY A 318 8.58 4.55 25.01
C GLY A 318 8.39 3.49 23.92
N ARG A 319 8.16 3.90 22.66
CA ARG A 319 7.67 3.02 21.57
C ARG A 319 8.57 2.98 20.35
N LEU A 320 9.09 4.13 19.93
CA LEU A 320 9.88 4.24 18.70
C LEU A 320 11.04 5.20 18.90
N PHE A 321 12.25 4.69 18.71
CA PHE A 321 13.49 5.42 18.87
C PHE A 321 14.27 5.37 17.57
N ARG A 322 14.98 6.46 17.28
CA ARG A 322 15.90 6.57 16.17
C ARG A 322 17.26 6.98 16.71
N LEU A 323 18.23 6.09 16.64
CA LEU A 323 19.62 6.38 16.99
C LEU A 323 20.34 6.96 15.77
N MET A 324 20.88 8.16 15.96
CA MET A 324 21.68 8.87 14.98
C MET A 324 23.13 8.86 15.44
N LEU A 325 24.00 8.26 14.63
CA LEU A 325 25.42 8.17 14.93
C LEU A 325 26.13 9.41 14.37
N GLN A 326 26.96 10.04 15.20
CA GLN A 326 27.89 11.07 14.77
C GLN A 326 29.31 10.52 14.90
N ILE A 327 29.95 10.28 13.76
CA ILE A 327 31.29 9.68 13.69
C ILE A 327 32.28 10.77 13.25
N PRO A 328 33.34 11.04 14.03
CA PRO A 328 34.25 12.15 13.78
C PRO A 328 35.06 11.94 12.50
N ALA A 329 35.50 13.05 11.88
CA ALA A 329 36.19 13.08 10.59
C ALA A 329 37.49 12.24 10.51
N GLY A 330 38.09 11.88 11.65
CA GLY A 330 39.30 11.06 11.73
C GLY A 330 39.08 9.55 11.85
N ALA A 331 37.85 9.09 12.08
CA ALA A 331 37.58 7.68 12.36
C ALA A 331 37.35 6.88 11.08
N ALA A 332 38.15 5.84 10.83
CA ALA A 332 38.00 4.98 9.66
C ALA A 332 37.91 3.50 10.10
N LEU A 333 36.84 2.81 9.67
CA LEU A 333 36.67 1.39 9.94
C LEU A 333 37.68 0.59 9.13
N ARG A 334 38.67 0.00 9.80
CA ARG A 334 39.71 -0.82 9.13
C ARG A 334 39.20 -2.24 8.86
N PRO A 335 39.73 -2.93 7.84
CA PRO A 335 39.41 -4.35 7.61
C PRO A 335 39.70 -5.19 8.87
N GLY A 336 38.69 -5.91 9.36
CA GLY A 336 38.78 -6.73 10.58
C GLY A 336 38.44 -6.00 11.88
N GLU A 337 38.29 -4.68 11.85
CA GLU A 337 37.80 -3.88 12.97
C GLU A 337 36.28 -4.05 13.10
N ARG A 338 35.77 -4.12 14.34
CA ARG A 338 34.33 -4.28 14.62
C ARG A 338 33.81 -3.05 15.32
N TRP A 339 33.00 -2.27 14.63
CA TRP A 339 32.25 -1.19 15.25
C TRP A 339 30.90 -1.71 15.72
N GLU A 340 30.44 -1.26 16.89
CA GLU A 340 29.23 -1.70 17.56
C GLU A 340 28.60 -0.50 18.27
N VAL A 341 27.33 -0.24 17.93
CA VAL A 341 26.48 0.65 18.73
C VAL A 341 25.90 -0.18 19.88
N LYS A 342 26.06 0.29 21.11
CA LYS A 342 25.46 -0.32 22.30
C LYS A 342 24.52 0.66 22.96
N VAL A 343 23.36 0.18 23.40
CA VAL A 343 22.41 0.96 24.19
C VAL A 343 21.77 0.07 25.24
N LYS A 344 21.74 0.55 26.49
CA LYS A 344 21.06 -0.15 27.58
C LYS A 344 19.58 0.12 27.53
N THR A 345 18.78 -0.84 27.96
CA THR A 345 17.32 -0.68 28.02
C THR A 345 16.76 -1.04 29.39
N SER A 346 15.60 -0.47 29.72
CA SER A 346 14.84 -0.82 30.91
C SER A 346 14.14 -2.18 30.84
N HIS A 347 14.18 -2.90 29.70
CA HIS A 347 13.46 -4.16 29.54
C HIS A 347 14.26 -5.35 30.11
N PRO A 348 13.69 -6.19 31.00
CA PRO A 348 14.43 -7.24 31.70
C PRO A 348 15.04 -8.31 30.79
N SER A 349 14.34 -8.69 29.71
CA SER A 349 14.86 -9.64 28.72
C SER A 349 15.80 -9.03 27.66
N TYR A 350 15.91 -7.70 27.58
CA TYR A 350 16.74 -7.00 26.60
C TYR A 350 17.57 -5.91 27.29
N PRO A 351 18.38 -6.24 28.32
CA PRO A 351 19.06 -5.24 29.14
C PRO A 351 20.05 -4.38 28.34
N GLU A 352 20.63 -4.93 27.27
CA GLU A 352 21.53 -4.24 26.36
C GLU A 352 21.25 -4.66 24.91
N ILE A 353 21.21 -3.69 24.01
CA ILE A 353 21.07 -3.90 22.57
C ILE A 353 22.40 -3.54 21.92
N THR A 354 22.94 -4.48 21.14
CA THR A 354 24.16 -4.29 20.37
C THR A 354 23.84 -4.35 18.88
N VAL A 355 24.28 -3.34 18.13
CA VAL A 355 24.08 -3.25 16.68
C VAL A 355 25.44 -3.15 16.00
N PRO A 356 25.88 -4.19 15.29
CA PRO A 356 27.14 -4.14 14.58
C PRO A 356 27.08 -3.11 13.44
N VAL A 357 28.17 -2.38 13.27
CA VAL A 357 28.38 -1.42 12.19
C VAL A 357 29.44 -1.98 11.26
N VAL A 358 29.08 -2.13 9.98
CA VAL A 358 29.97 -2.63 8.93
C VAL A 358 30.04 -1.61 7.81
N GLN A 359 31.16 -1.55 7.09
CA GLN A 359 31.25 -0.76 5.87
C GLN A 359 31.18 -1.68 4.66
N ALA A 360 30.37 -1.31 3.67
CA ALA A 360 30.34 -2.02 2.40
C ALA A 360 31.73 -1.99 1.74
N PRO A 361 32.15 -3.06 1.05
CA PRO A 361 33.48 -3.12 0.43
C PRO A 361 33.73 -1.91 -0.48
N ARG A 362 34.86 -1.24 -0.32
CA ARG A 362 35.28 -0.22 -1.29
C ARG A 362 35.58 -0.91 -2.63
N PRO A 363 35.11 -0.37 -3.77
CA PRO A 363 35.56 -0.86 -5.07
C PRO A 363 37.08 -0.84 -5.10
N ALA A 364 37.70 -1.96 -5.46
CA ALA A 364 39.15 -2.00 -5.63
C ALA A 364 39.51 -0.92 -6.65
N THR A 365 40.29 0.07 -6.22
CA THR A 365 40.89 1.01 -7.16
C THR A 365 41.92 0.18 -7.93
N THR A 366 41.54 -0.33 -9.10
CA THR A 366 42.51 -0.84 -10.06
C THR A 366 43.36 0.36 -10.44
N THR A 367 44.46 0.54 -9.70
CA THR A 367 45.55 1.41 -10.11
C THR A 367 46.14 0.73 -11.33
N THR A 368 45.56 0.96 -12.50
CA THR A 368 46.28 0.77 -13.74
C THR A 368 47.43 1.76 -13.68
N LEU A 369 48.58 1.27 -13.20
CA LEU A 369 49.88 1.89 -13.38
C LEU A 369 50.00 2.18 -14.89
N ARG A 370 49.68 3.42 -15.28
CA ARG A 370 49.92 3.89 -16.63
C ARG A 370 51.44 3.79 -16.81
N PRO A 371 51.97 2.96 -17.72
CA PRO A 371 53.40 2.91 -17.94
C PRO A 371 53.89 4.31 -18.34
N PRO A 372 55.10 4.71 -17.91
CA PRO A 372 55.61 6.05 -18.21
C PRO A 372 55.59 6.27 -19.72
N LEU A 373 55.00 7.39 -20.15
CA LEU A 373 55.02 7.81 -21.54
C LEU A 373 56.47 7.86 -22.01
N ARG A 374 56.81 7.05 -23.03
CA ARG A 374 58.12 7.18 -23.69
C ARG A 374 58.26 8.61 -24.22
N PRO A 375 59.43 9.25 -24.12
CA PRO A 375 59.66 10.54 -24.73
C PRO A 375 59.41 10.43 -26.24
N VAL A 376 58.48 11.23 -26.75
CA VAL A 376 58.26 11.38 -28.19
C VAL A 376 59.34 12.34 -28.69
N THR A 377 60.32 11.82 -29.42
CA THR A 377 61.28 12.66 -30.16
C THR A 377 60.52 13.40 -31.28
N PRO A 378 60.63 14.73 -31.39
CA PRO A 378 59.99 15.46 -32.48
C PRO A 378 60.62 15.06 -33.84
N PRO A 379 59.84 14.98 -34.92
CA PRO A 379 60.36 14.66 -36.24
C PRO A 379 61.25 15.81 -36.77
N PRO A 380 62.26 15.50 -37.60
CA PRO A 380 63.16 16.50 -38.17
C PRO A 380 62.41 17.44 -39.12
N PRO A 381 62.82 18.72 -39.23
CA PRO A 381 62.21 19.66 -40.14
C PRO A 381 62.46 19.26 -41.61
N PRO A 382 61.50 19.50 -42.52
CA PRO A 382 61.64 19.13 -43.93
C PRO A 382 62.74 19.97 -44.61
N PRO A 383 63.58 19.37 -45.48
CA PRO A 383 64.59 20.11 -46.24
C PRO A 383 63.92 20.98 -47.32
N GLY A 384 64.17 22.29 -47.27
CA GLY A 384 63.72 23.23 -48.32
C GLY A 384 63.52 24.70 -47.95
N ALA A 385 63.86 25.15 -46.73
CA ALA A 385 63.70 26.56 -46.36
C ALA A 385 64.92 27.43 -46.77
N PRO A 386 64.73 28.56 -47.47
CA PRO A 386 65.82 29.43 -47.93
C PRO A 386 66.42 30.25 -46.77
N LEU A 387 67.74 30.44 -46.84
CA LEU A 387 68.52 31.26 -45.90
C LEU A 387 68.18 32.75 -46.07
N GLY A 388 67.59 33.35 -45.04
CA GLY A 388 67.43 34.82 -44.94
C GLY A 388 68.75 35.52 -44.60
N PRO A 389 68.90 36.82 -44.94
CA PRO A 389 70.19 37.49 -44.97
C PRO A 389 70.75 37.76 -43.57
N THR A 390 72.05 37.54 -43.44
CA THR A 390 72.89 37.89 -42.29
C THR A 390 73.02 39.41 -42.16
N TYR A 391 72.67 39.95 -40.99
CA TYR A 391 73.11 41.29 -40.57
C TYR A 391 74.48 41.14 -39.90
N ARG A 392 75.46 41.92 -40.36
CA ARG A 392 76.80 42.04 -39.77
C ARG A 392 76.77 42.88 -38.50
#